data_AF-A0A1T2KZT0-F1
#
_entry.id   AF-A0A1T2KZT0-F1
#
_cell.length_a   1.000
_cell.length_b   1.000
_cell.length_c   1.000
_cell.angle_alpha   90.00
_cell.angle_beta   90.00
_cell.angle_gamma   90.00
#
_symmetry.space_group_name_H-M   'P 1'
#
loop_
_entity.id
_entity.type
_entity.pdbx_description
1 polymer ?
#
loop_
_entity_poly.entity_id
_entity_poly.type
_entity_poly.pdbx_seq_one_letter_code
_entity_poly.pdbx_strand_id
1 'polypeptide(L)'
;MMIWIYTAMYFITLSIMQIVGFYIYAKMYFRISKKGELLKTLFASIADVFLASVLVSPLLFGLGFVDTFEELFNTDMLYMTCFLILCVVSPIPGVIYFKSIYLKRLRELGCVFKWVL
;
A
#
# COMPACT_ATOMS: atom_id res chain seq x y z
N MET A 1 13.38 -22.29 -7.09
CA MET A 1 13.89 -21.66 -5.86
C MET A 1 14.15 -20.16 -6.03
N MET A 2 14.80 -19.72 -7.12
CA MET A 2 15.05 -18.28 -7.36
C MET A 2 13.77 -17.41 -7.45
N ILE A 3 12.68 -17.91 -8.05
CA ILE A 3 11.42 -17.14 -8.21
C ILE A 3 10.78 -16.73 -6.87
N TRP A 4 10.87 -17.58 -5.85
CA TRP A 4 10.35 -17.28 -4.51
C TRP A 4 11.14 -16.16 -3.83
N ILE A 5 12.46 -16.11 -4.07
CA ILE A 5 13.33 -15.04 -3.56
C ILE A 5 12.96 -13.70 -4.24
N TYR A 6 12.76 -13.71 -5.56
CA TYR A 6 12.30 -12.51 -6.27
C TYR A 6 10.92 -12.05 -5.81
N THR A 7 10.00 -12.99 -5.56
CA THR A 7 8.66 -12.69 -5.02
C THR A 7 8.77 -12.06 -3.63
N ALA A 8 9.60 -12.63 -2.74
CA ALA A 8 9.80 -12.08 -1.41
C ALA A 8 10.45 -10.68 -1.43
N MET A 9 11.51 -10.50 -2.22
CA MET A 9 12.17 -9.19 -2.40
C MET A 9 11.19 -8.15 -2.93
N TYR A 10 10.36 -8.53 -3.89
CA TYR A 10 9.32 -7.69 -4.45
C TYR A 10 8.35 -7.18 -3.37
N PHE A 11 7.77 -8.08 -2.56
CA PHE A 11 6.82 -7.69 -1.52
C PHE A 11 7.49 -6.91 -0.37
N ILE A 12 8.78 -7.14 -0.07
CA ILE A 12 9.54 -6.33 0.86
C ILE A 12 9.68 -4.89 0.33
N THR A 13 10.09 -4.73 -0.93
CA THR A 13 10.18 -3.40 -1.57
C THR A 13 8.82 -2.69 -1.58
N LEU A 14 7.75 -3.42 -1.89
CA LEU A 14 6.39 -2.89 -1.86
C LEU A 14 5.98 -2.44 -0.44
N SER A 15 6.29 -3.25 0.58
CA SER A 15 6.03 -2.91 1.98
C SER A 15 6.76 -1.63 2.41
N ILE A 16 8.03 -1.48 2.02
CA ILE A 16 8.84 -0.28 2.29
C ILE A 16 8.24 0.94 1.58
N MET A 17 7.88 0.80 0.29
CA MET A 17 7.24 1.87 -0.47
C MET A 17 5.91 2.28 0.15
N GLN A 18 5.11 1.33 0.64
CA GLN A 18 3.85 1.62 1.33
C GLN A 18 4.09 2.38 2.64
N ILE A 19 5.09 2.01 3.45
CA ILE A 19 5.46 2.76 4.67
C ILE A 19 5.83 4.21 4.32
N VAL A 20 6.68 4.42 3.31
CA VAL A 20 7.09 5.76 2.86
C VAL A 20 5.88 6.54 2.33
N GLY A 21 5.01 5.90 1.55
CA GLY A 21 3.77 6.48 1.06
C GLY A 21 2.86 6.95 2.19
N PHE A 22 2.61 6.09 3.19
CA PHE A 22 1.84 6.44 4.38
C PHE A 22 2.48 7.57 5.20
N TYR A 23 3.82 7.61 5.31
CA TYR A 23 4.53 8.69 5.98
C TYR A 23 4.33 10.05 5.28
N ILE A 24 4.53 10.09 3.95
CA ILE A 24 4.34 11.29 3.15
C ILE A 24 2.88 11.74 3.23
N TYR A 25 1.95 10.79 3.10
CA TYR A 25 0.52 11.03 3.21
C TYR A 25 0.15 11.66 4.56
N ALA A 26 0.58 11.06 5.67
CA ALA A 26 0.35 11.62 7.01
C ALA A 26 0.85 13.06 7.10
N LYS A 27 2.10 13.31 6.68
CA LYS A 27 2.75 14.62 6.77
C LYS A 27 2.04 15.69 5.94
N MET A 28 1.58 15.33 4.73
CA MET A 28 0.80 16.22 3.88
C MET A 28 -0.58 16.48 4.48
N TYR A 29 -1.23 15.46 5.03
CA TYR A 29 -2.51 15.61 5.73
C TYR A 29 -2.41 16.57 6.92
N PHE A 30 -1.38 16.47 7.76
CA PHE A 30 -1.16 17.42 8.87
C PHE A 30 -0.98 18.87 8.40
N ARG A 31 -0.33 19.09 7.26
CA ARG A 31 -0.17 20.43 6.67
C ARG A 31 -1.48 20.97 6.10
N ILE A 32 -2.24 20.12 5.44
CA ILE A 32 -3.49 20.48 4.75
C ILE A 32 -4.65 20.60 5.74
N SER A 33 -4.64 19.85 6.84
CA SER A 33 -5.69 19.87 7.86
C SER A 33 -5.93 21.25 8.46
N LYS A 34 -4.97 22.17 8.36
CA LYS A 34 -5.12 23.58 8.79
C LYS A 34 -5.86 24.46 7.78
N LYS A 35 -6.12 23.99 6.56
CA LYS A 35 -6.60 24.78 5.42
C LYS A 35 -8.05 24.51 4.98
N GLY A 36 -8.79 23.62 5.66
CA GLY A 36 -10.22 23.38 5.43
C GLY A 36 -10.60 21.93 5.07
N GLU A 37 -11.90 21.58 5.22
CA GLU A 37 -12.42 20.21 5.06
C GLU A 37 -12.41 19.69 3.62
N LEU A 38 -12.72 20.52 2.62
CA LEU A 38 -12.75 20.11 1.20
C LEU A 38 -11.41 19.54 0.72
N LEU A 39 -10.31 20.18 1.15
CA LEU A 39 -8.95 19.77 0.84
C LEU A 39 -8.56 18.45 1.52
N LYS A 40 -9.12 18.15 2.69
CA LYS A 40 -8.92 16.86 3.38
C LYS A 40 -9.51 15.70 2.57
N THR A 41 -10.72 15.89 2.05
CA THR A 41 -11.44 14.85 1.28
C THR A 41 -10.76 14.58 -0.06
N LEU A 42 -10.42 15.64 -0.81
CA LEU A 42 -9.68 15.51 -2.07
C LEU A 42 -8.35 14.78 -1.88
N PHE A 43 -7.61 15.15 -0.83
CA PHE A 43 -6.31 14.54 -0.55
C PHE A 43 -6.42 13.07 -0.11
N ALA A 44 -7.48 12.73 0.65
CA ALA A 44 -7.77 11.35 1.01
C ALA A 44 -8.07 10.49 -0.22
N SER A 45 -8.93 10.97 -1.13
CA SER A 45 -9.22 10.23 -2.38
C SER A 45 -7.99 10.07 -3.28
N ILE A 46 -7.18 11.12 -3.46
CA ILE A 46 -5.94 11.02 -4.26
C ILE A 46 -4.98 10.00 -3.66
N ALA A 47 -4.85 9.97 -2.34
CA ALA A 47 -3.99 9.01 -1.67
C ALA A 47 -4.50 7.59 -1.74
N ASP A 48 -5.81 7.36 -1.60
CA ASP A 48 -6.42 6.04 -1.77
C ASP A 48 -6.18 5.52 -3.20
N VAL A 49 -6.37 6.37 -4.22
CA VAL A 49 -6.09 6.02 -5.62
C VAL A 49 -4.60 5.74 -5.83
N PHE A 50 -3.71 6.54 -5.25
CA PHE A 50 -2.27 6.33 -5.35
C PHE A 50 -1.85 5.01 -4.69
N LEU A 51 -2.36 4.72 -3.49
CA LEU A 51 -2.03 3.50 -2.76
C LEU A 51 -2.54 2.25 -3.49
N ALA A 52 -3.77 2.30 -4.02
CA ALA A 52 -4.34 1.26 -4.86
C ALA A 52 -3.54 1.08 -6.16
N SER A 53 -3.12 2.18 -6.79
CA SER A 53 -2.30 2.11 -8.01
C SER A 53 -0.91 1.51 -7.75
N VAL A 54 -0.29 1.73 -6.59
CA VAL A 54 1.00 1.12 -6.22
C VAL A 54 0.86 -0.37 -5.90
N LEU A 55 -0.30 -0.79 -5.36
CA LEU A 55 -0.63 -2.20 -5.15
C LEU A 55 -0.81 -2.96 -6.47
N VAL A 56 -1.37 -2.31 -7.49
CA VAL A 56 -1.68 -2.92 -8.80
C VAL A 56 -0.59 -2.64 -9.85
N SER A 57 0.28 -1.65 -9.66
CA SER A 57 1.40 -1.34 -10.55
C SER A 57 2.31 -2.51 -10.93
N PRO A 58 2.63 -3.50 -10.07
CA PRO A 58 3.35 -4.70 -10.51
C PRO A 58 2.63 -5.54 -11.56
N LEU A 59 1.30 -5.53 -11.58
CA LEU A 59 0.51 -6.24 -12.59
C LEU A 59 0.43 -5.44 -13.90
N LEU A 60 0.80 -4.16 -13.89
CA LEU A 60 0.65 -3.23 -15.01
C LEU A 60 1.98 -2.81 -15.65
N PHE A 61 3.06 -2.73 -14.87
CA PHE A 61 4.36 -2.31 -15.35
C PHE A 61 5.27 -3.52 -15.58
N GLY A 62 5.25 -3.99 -16.83
CA GLY A 62 6.06 -5.08 -17.39
C GLY A 62 7.57 -4.85 -17.23
N LEU A 63 8.10 -5.20 -16.07
CA LEU A 63 9.51 -5.58 -15.93
C LEU A 63 9.60 -7.05 -16.37
N GLY A 64 10.61 -7.46 -17.13
CA GLY A 64 10.71 -8.81 -17.76
C GLY A 64 10.64 -10.05 -16.83
N PHE A 65 10.35 -9.87 -15.55
CA PHE A 65 9.91 -10.91 -14.62
C PHE A 65 8.37 -11.13 -14.65
N VAL A 66 7.58 -10.21 -15.18
CA VAL A 66 6.10 -10.26 -15.17
C VAL A 66 5.58 -11.47 -15.95
N ASP A 67 6.14 -11.79 -17.11
CA ASP A 67 5.69 -12.95 -17.90
C ASP A 67 5.86 -14.25 -17.11
N THR A 68 6.98 -14.42 -16.41
CA THR A 68 7.22 -15.59 -15.55
C THR A 68 6.32 -15.60 -14.31
N PHE A 69 6.06 -14.44 -13.70
CA PHE A 69 5.14 -14.33 -12.57
C PHE A 69 3.69 -14.60 -12.99
N GLU A 70 3.26 -14.08 -14.13
CA GLU A 70 1.93 -14.25 -14.71
C GLU A 70 1.72 -15.71 -15.14
N GLU A 71 2.71 -16.33 -15.78
CA GLU A 71 2.67 -17.74 -16.13
C GLU A 71 2.53 -18.61 -14.88
N LEU A 72 3.38 -18.42 -13.86
CA LEU A 72 3.29 -19.17 -12.60
C LEU A 72 2.01 -18.87 -11.82
N PHE A 73 1.50 -17.64 -11.86
CA PHE A 73 0.24 -17.28 -11.22
C PHE A 73 -0.94 -18.00 -11.87
N ASN A 74 -0.93 -18.17 -13.19
CA ASN A 74 -2.00 -18.84 -13.92
C ASN A 74 -1.87 -20.38 -13.95
N THR A 75 -0.66 -20.92 -13.79
CA THR A 75 -0.41 -22.37 -13.88
C THR A 75 -0.25 -23.08 -12.54
N ASP A 76 0.20 -22.39 -11.48
CA ASP A 76 0.43 -22.96 -10.16
C ASP A 76 -0.49 -22.33 -9.10
N MET A 77 -1.48 -23.11 -8.67
CA MET A 77 -2.47 -22.70 -7.66
C MET A 77 -1.85 -22.36 -6.30
N LEU A 78 -0.77 -23.05 -5.91
CA LEU A 78 -0.06 -22.76 -4.65
C LEU A 78 0.68 -21.42 -4.76
N TYR A 79 1.33 -21.17 -5.90
CA TYR A 79 2.01 -19.90 -6.15
C TYR A 79 1.00 -18.74 -6.16
N MET A 80 -0.11 -18.89 -6.88
CA MET A 80 -1.22 -17.93 -6.94
C MET A 80 -1.73 -17.58 -5.53
N THR A 81 -2.02 -18.60 -4.72
CA THR A 81 -2.56 -18.41 -3.38
C THR A 81 -1.56 -17.68 -2.48
N CYS A 82 -0.29 -18.09 -2.50
CA CYS A 82 0.78 -17.42 -1.75
C CYS A 82 0.97 -15.96 -2.20
N PHE A 83 0.92 -15.69 -3.50
CA PHE A 83 1.05 -14.35 -4.05
C PHE A 83 -0.10 -13.44 -3.60
N LEU A 84 -1.34 -13.92 -3.67
CA LEU A 84 -2.51 -13.17 -3.17
C LEU A 84 -2.45 -12.91 -1.67
N ILE A 85 -2.00 -13.89 -0.87
CA ILE A 85 -1.78 -13.69 0.57
C ILE A 85 -0.73 -12.59 0.80
N LEU A 86 0.38 -12.61 0.06
CA LEU A 86 1.42 -11.59 0.18
C LEU A 86 0.92 -10.20 -0.24
N CYS A 87 0.05 -10.08 -1.24
CA CYS A 87 -0.62 -8.82 -1.59
C CYS A 87 -1.47 -8.25 -0.44
N VAL A 88 -2.11 -9.10 0.36
CA VAL A 88 -2.92 -8.68 1.52
C VAL A 88 -2.06 -8.41 2.75
N VAL A 89 -0.94 -9.12 2.90
CA VAL A 89 -0.06 -9.02 4.08
C VAL A 89 0.98 -7.91 3.95
N SER A 90 1.48 -7.62 2.74
CA SER A 90 2.49 -6.56 2.53
C SER A 90 2.09 -5.17 3.01
N PRO A 91 0.81 -4.74 2.98
CA PRO A 91 0.39 -3.45 3.51
C PRO A 91 0.32 -3.39 5.03
N ILE A 92 0.24 -4.55 5.71
CA ILE A 92 0.02 -4.62 7.16
C ILE A 92 1.08 -3.82 7.95
N PRO A 93 2.41 -3.96 7.69
CA PRO A 93 3.42 -3.17 8.39
C PRO A 93 3.23 -1.66 8.19
N GLY A 94 2.87 -1.23 6.97
CA GLY A 94 2.57 0.16 6.67
C GLY A 94 1.36 0.69 7.44
N VAL A 95 0.28 -0.09 7.48
CA VAL A 95 -0.95 0.24 8.22
C VAL A 95 -0.69 0.27 9.73
N ILE A 96 0.05 -0.68 10.29
CA ILE A 96 0.40 -0.72 11.71
C ILE A 96 1.28 0.49 12.09
N TYR A 97 2.28 0.80 11.26
CA TYR A 97 3.14 1.96 11.45
C TYR A 97 2.32 3.26 11.43
N PHE A 98 1.43 3.40 10.45
CA PHE A 98 0.54 4.55 10.35
C PHE A 98 -0.42 4.66 11.55
N LYS A 99 -1.00 3.53 11.96
CA LYS A 99 -1.92 3.46 13.10
C LYS A 99 -1.24 3.84 14.41
N SER A 100 -0.03 3.35 14.66
CA SER A 100 0.68 3.61 15.91
C SER A 100 1.18 5.05 16.04
N ILE A 101 1.65 5.65 14.94
CA ILE A 101 2.30 6.98 14.99
C ILE A 101 1.33 8.12 14.69
N TYR A 102 0.41 7.94 13.74
CA TYR A 102 -0.37 9.05 13.19
C TYR A 102 -1.85 9.01 13.56
N LEU A 103 -2.43 7.85 13.84
CA LEU A 103 -3.88 7.74 14.07
C LEU A 103 -4.37 8.54 15.29
N LYS A 104 -3.60 8.55 16.38
CA LYS A 104 -3.95 9.34 17.58
C LYS A 104 -4.05 10.83 17.24
N ARG A 105 -3.06 11.34 16.50
CA ARG A 105 -2.94 12.75 16.12
C ARG A 105 -3.90 13.15 14.99
N LEU A 106 -4.26 12.21 14.11
CA LEU A 106 -5.28 12.39 13.07
C LEU A 106 -6.70 12.44 13.65
N ARG A 107 -6.98 11.59 14.65
CA ARG A 107 -8.25 11.59 15.39
C ARG A 107 -8.46 12.92 16.14
N GLU A 108 -7.41 13.47 16.73
CA GLU A 108 -7.42 14.80 17.37
C GLU A 108 -7.70 15.94 16.37
N LEU A 109 -7.46 15.74 15.07
CA LEU A 109 -7.73 16.71 14.00
C LEU A 109 -9.11 16.51 13.33
N GLY A 110 -9.96 15.67 13.93
CA GLY A 110 -11.30 15.35 13.42
C GLY A 110 -11.29 14.45 12.18
N CYS A 111 -10.16 13.82 11.85
CA CYS A 111 -10.08 12.91 10.71
C CYS A 111 -10.60 11.52 11.12
N VAL A 112 -11.77 11.14 10.62
CA VAL A 112 -12.32 9.79 10.77
C VAL A 112 -11.93 8.96 9.55
N PHE A 113 -10.85 8.18 9.65
CA PHE A 113 -10.53 7.17 8.65
C PHE A 113 -11.55 6.02 8.73
N LYS A 114 -12.40 5.90 7.71
CA LYS A 114 -13.36 4.78 7.58
C LYS A 114 -12.69 3.42 7.32
N TRP A 115 -11.43 3.40 6.91
CA TRP A 115 -10.66 2.17 6.63
C TRP A 115 -10.03 1.48 7.86
N VAL A 116 -10.22 2.03 9.07
CA VAL A 116 -9.57 1.54 10.31
C VAL A 116 -10.57 1.08 11.38
N LEU A 117 -11.85 0.92 11.01
CA LEU A 117 -12.85 0.24 11.86
C LEU A 117 -13.12 -1.17 11.33
#